data_AF-A0A6P0YL80-F1
#
_entry.id   AF-A0A6P0YL80-F1
#
_cell.length_a   1.000
_cell.length_b   1.000
_cell.length_c   1.000
_cell.angle_alpha   90.00
_cell.angle_beta   90.00
_cell.angle_gamma   90.00
#
_symmetry.space_group_name_H-M   'P 1'
#
loop_
_entity.id
_entity.type
_entity.pdbx_description
1 polymer ?
#
loop_
_entity_poly.entity_id
_entity_poly.type
_entity_poly.pdbx_seq_one_letter_code
_entity_poly.pdbx_strand_id
1 'polypeptide(L)'
;MFNLPPDISYNKEQLPNGFAFNFRHSQFGNIGRILLQERPDGQTQILCEVVGDPDDPMTAKRAAIFKPIGIELSNELDAALGGKAQSNPTFVEPPPKSLEKIASKIIPCPKSGRPAALLIFADYAEDVGGLEDYARLMYPKIVELDVPTWVIAPPEGTGRNAAANILKVHPKREPVCKLTPDEFNQRLERIVAEHCI
;
A
#
# COMPACT_ATOMS: atom_id res chain seq x y z
N MET A 1 -9.69 19.31 19.07
CA MET A 1 -10.58 18.64 18.10
C MET A 1 -9.81 18.62 16.81
N PHE A 2 -8.98 17.60 16.67
CA PHE A 2 -8.16 17.43 15.51
C PHE A 2 -9.00 17.13 14.28
N ASN A 3 -8.85 17.94 13.24
CA ASN A 3 -9.48 17.71 11.94
C ASN A 3 -8.46 17.03 11.03
N LEU A 4 -8.82 15.86 10.53
CA LEU A 4 -8.00 15.19 9.54
C LEU A 4 -7.98 15.99 8.22
N PRO A 5 -6.85 15.98 7.50
CA PRO A 5 -6.82 16.43 6.11
C PRO A 5 -7.94 15.77 5.28
N PRO A 6 -8.54 16.48 4.32
CA PRO A 6 -9.74 16.02 3.60
C PRO A 6 -9.50 14.78 2.71
N ASP A 7 -8.24 14.52 2.37
CA ASP A 7 -7.77 13.36 1.61
C ASP A 7 -7.46 12.14 2.49
N ILE A 8 -7.64 12.27 3.81
CA ILE A 8 -7.37 11.23 4.79
C ILE A 8 -8.65 10.80 5.50
N SER A 9 -8.88 9.50 5.52
CA SER A 9 -9.95 8.86 6.29
C SER A 9 -9.36 7.88 7.29
N TYR A 10 -10.17 7.45 8.26
CA TYR A 10 -9.78 6.41 9.20
C TYR A 10 -10.93 5.45 9.47
N ASN A 11 -10.59 4.23 9.87
CA ASN A 11 -11.52 3.27 10.45
C ASN A 11 -11.01 2.78 11.81
N LYS A 12 -11.93 2.28 12.62
CA LYS A 12 -11.62 1.66 13.91
C LYS A 12 -11.79 0.15 13.79
N GLU A 13 -10.80 -0.58 14.25
CA GLU A 13 -10.76 -2.03 14.29
C GLU A 13 -10.60 -2.50 15.75
N GLN A 14 -11.40 -3.48 16.15
CA GLN A 14 -11.27 -4.12 17.47
C GLN A 14 -10.13 -5.13 17.42
N LEU A 15 -9.20 -5.03 18.37
CA LEU A 15 -8.15 -6.02 18.59
C LEU A 15 -8.43 -6.82 19.88
N PRO A 16 -7.82 -8.00 20.05
CA PRO A 16 -7.97 -8.81 21.27
C PRO A 16 -7.59 -8.06 22.56
N ASN A 17 -6.63 -7.14 22.49
CA ASN A 17 -6.11 -6.38 23.62
C ASN A 17 -6.28 -4.86 23.46
N GLY A 18 -7.24 -4.40 22.65
CA GLY A 18 -7.49 -2.97 22.48
C GLY A 18 -8.08 -2.59 21.12
N PHE A 19 -7.61 -1.48 20.54
CA PHE A 19 -8.14 -0.93 19.29
C PHE A 19 -7.02 -0.52 18.34
N ALA A 20 -7.26 -0.67 17.03
CA ALA A 20 -6.48 -0.03 15.99
C ALA A 20 -7.30 1.04 15.28
N PHE A 21 -6.71 2.21 15.06
CA PHE A 21 -7.24 3.24 14.17
C PHE A 21 -6.39 3.22 12.90
N ASN A 22 -6.93 2.69 11.80
CA ASN A 22 -6.22 2.57 10.54
C ASN A 22 -6.49 3.81 9.67
N PHE A 23 -5.44 4.47 9.20
CA PHE A 23 -5.51 5.69 8.41
C PHE A 23 -5.22 5.40 6.93
N ARG A 24 -6.05 5.96 6.07
CA ARG A 24 -5.99 5.81 4.61
C ARG A 24 -5.91 7.18 3.94
N HIS A 25 -5.03 7.32 2.97
CA HIS A 25 -4.95 8.45 2.07
C HIS A 25 -5.52 8.07 0.70
N SER A 26 -6.35 8.94 0.12
CA SER A 26 -7.04 8.71 -1.17
C SER A 26 -6.12 8.23 -2.31
N GLN A 27 -4.90 8.77 -2.39
CA GLN A 27 -3.94 8.41 -3.44
C GLN A 27 -2.90 7.37 -3.04
N PHE A 28 -2.61 7.18 -1.75
CA PHE A 28 -1.49 6.35 -1.30
C PHE A 28 -1.93 5.05 -0.59
N GLY A 29 -3.24 4.84 -0.49
CA GLY A 29 -3.82 3.72 0.21
C GLY A 29 -3.63 3.85 1.71
N ASN A 30 -3.42 2.74 2.40
CA ASN A 30 -3.15 2.76 3.83
C ASN A 30 -1.79 3.41 4.12
N ILE A 31 -1.78 4.40 5.02
CA ILE A 31 -0.58 5.18 5.36
C ILE A 31 0.00 4.82 6.73
N GLY A 32 -0.84 4.35 7.65
CA GLY A 32 -0.42 4.01 8.99
C GLY A 32 -1.59 3.63 9.89
N ARG A 33 -1.28 3.26 11.14
CA ARG A 33 -2.29 3.04 12.18
C ARG A 33 -1.80 3.46 13.56
N ILE A 34 -2.74 3.84 14.42
CA ILE A 34 -2.50 4.07 15.85
C ILE A 34 -3.12 2.90 16.61
N LEU A 35 -2.33 2.25 17.46
CA LEU A 35 -2.76 1.16 18.33
C LEU A 35 -2.92 1.69 19.75
N LEU A 36 -4.08 1.41 20.35
CA LEU A 36 -4.32 1.58 21.78
C LEU A 36 -4.43 0.20 22.38
N GLN A 37 -3.43 -0.21 23.17
CA GLN A 37 -3.36 -1.55 23.74
C GLN A 37 -3.30 -1.51 25.26
N GLU A 38 -4.05 -2.40 25.90
CA GLU A 38 -3.96 -2.60 27.34
C GLU A 38 -2.67 -3.37 27.68
N ARG A 39 -1.94 -2.87 28.69
CA ARG A 39 -0.79 -3.55 29.28
C ARG A 39 -1.20 -4.31 30.54
N PRO A 40 -0.46 -5.36 30.93
CA PRO A 40 -0.77 -6.15 32.13
C PRO A 40 -0.79 -5.35 33.46
N ASP A 41 -0.17 -4.17 33.49
CA ASP A 41 -0.16 -3.26 34.63
C ASP A 41 -1.39 -2.33 34.68
N GLY A 42 -2.35 -2.52 33.78
CA GLY A 42 -3.56 -1.71 33.65
C GLY A 42 -3.34 -0.38 32.92
N GLN A 43 -2.14 -0.11 32.40
CA GLN A 43 -1.88 1.08 31.59
C GLN A 43 -2.28 0.88 30.14
N THR A 44 -2.63 1.97 29.45
CA THR A 44 -2.80 1.96 28.00
C THR A 44 -1.49 2.34 27.33
N GLN A 45 -1.06 1.55 26.35
CA GLN A 45 0.04 1.86 25.47
C GLN A 45 -0.48 2.42 24.15
N ILE A 46 0.11 3.53 23.72
CA ILE A 46 -0.11 4.11 22.40
C ILE A 46 1.09 3.77 21.51
N LEU A 47 0.84 3.14 20.37
CA LEU A 47 1.85 2.87 19.33
C LEU A 47 1.40 3.46 18.01
N CYS A 48 2.33 4.00 17.24
CA CYS A 48 2.09 4.41 15.87
C CYS A 48 2.84 3.46 14.92
N GLU A 49 2.21 3.05 13.84
CA GLU A 49 2.83 2.18 12.83
C GLU A 49 2.68 2.81 11.45
N VAL A 50 3.79 2.98 10.74
CA VAL A 50 3.74 3.34 9.32
C VAL A 50 3.55 2.07 8.50
N VAL A 51 2.65 2.13 7.51
CA VAL A 51 2.37 0.98 6.66
C VAL A 51 3.35 0.91 5.48
N GLY A 52 4.01 -0.24 5.32
CA GLY A 52 4.86 -0.55 4.17
C GLY A 52 6.17 -1.24 4.55
N ASP A 53 6.90 -1.67 3.53
CA ASP A 53 8.26 -2.21 3.67
C ASP A 53 9.25 -1.04 3.87
N PRO A 54 10.18 -1.10 4.85
CA PRO A 54 11.17 -0.04 5.06
C PRO A 54 12.01 0.31 3.82
N ASP A 55 12.27 -0.67 2.96
CA ASP A 55 13.05 -0.50 1.74
C ASP A 55 12.21 0.01 0.55
N ASP A 56 10.88 0.09 0.67
CA ASP A 56 9.99 0.70 -0.33
C ASP A 56 10.05 2.24 -0.24
N PRO A 57 10.49 2.96 -1.29
CA PRO A 57 10.47 4.42 -1.31
C PRO A 57 9.08 5.03 -1.08
N MET A 58 8.00 4.31 -1.39
CA MET A 58 6.65 4.76 -1.10
C MET A 58 6.33 4.71 0.40
N THR A 59 6.97 3.86 1.19
CA THR A 59 6.85 3.85 2.66
C THR A 59 7.33 5.16 3.26
N ALA A 60 8.42 5.73 2.74
CA ALA A 60 8.90 7.05 3.16
C ALA A 60 7.86 8.16 2.88
N LYS A 61 7.18 8.09 1.73
CA LYS A 61 6.10 9.04 1.39
C LYS A 61 4.90 8.90 2.31
N ARG A 62 4.47 7.67 2.60
CA ARG A 62 3.39 7.39 3.57
C ARG A 62 3.76 7.90 4.97
N ALA A 63 5.00 7.67 5.39
CA ALA A 63 5.52 8.15 6.67
C ALA A 63 5.48 9.68 6.78
N ALA A 64 5.86 10.40 5.71
CA ALA A 64 5.85 11.86 5.70
C ALA A 64 4.44 12.45 5.93
N ILE A 65 3.41 11.74 5.47
CA ILE A 65 2.00 12.11 5.67
C ILE A 65 1.51 11.68 7.06
N PHE A 66 1.79 10.44 7.46
CA PHE A 66 1.20 9.86 8.67
C PHE A 66 1.87 10.33 9.96
N LYS A 67 3.19 10.55 9.98
CA LYS A 67 3.92 10.88 11.22
C LYS A 67 3.39 12.13 11.93
N PRO A 68 3.14 13.27 11.26
CA PRO A 68 2.57 14.45 11.92
C PRO A 68 1.21 14.16 12.57
N ILE A 69 0.34 13.40 11.88
CA ILE A 69 -0.98 12.98 12.36
C ILE A 69 -0.85 12.09 13.60
N GLY A 70 0.05 11.11 13.55
CA GLY A 70 0.31 10.22 14.67
C GLY A 70 0.80 10.96 15.91
N ILE A 71 1.68 11.95 15.74
CA ILE A 71 2.18 12.80 16.84
C ILE A 71 1.03 13.59 17.47
N GLU A 72 0.26 14.30 16.67
CA GLU A 72 -0.81 15.16 17.17
C GLU A 72 -1.91 14.37 17.88
N LEU A 73 -2.37 13.26 17.28
CA LEU A 73 -3.38 12.40 17.90
C LEU A 73 -2.89 11.72 19.17
N SER A 74 -1.64 11.28 19.21
CA SER A 74 -1.08 10.68 20.43
C SER A 74 -1.02 11.69 21.57
N ASN A 75 -0.65 12.94 21.27
CA ASN A 75 -0.63 14.02 22.26
C ASN A 75 -2.04 14.38 22.76
N GLU A 76 -3.04 14.46 21.87
CA GLU A 76 -4.43 14.70 22.28
C GLU A 76 -4.96 13.56 23.17
N LEU A 77 -4.62 12.31 22.86
CA LEU A 77 -5.01 11.14 23.66
C LEU A 77 -4.35 11.12 25.03
N ASP A 78 -3.04 11.37 25.12
CA ASP A 78 -2.32 11.44 26.39
C ASP A 78 -2.91 12.54 27.30
N ALA A 79 -3.19 13.72 26.73
CA ALA A 79 -3.81 14.82 27.45
C ALA A 79 -5.22 14.49 27.97
N ALA A 80 -6.03 13.80 27.15
CA ALA A 80 -7.38 13.40 27.53
C ALA A 80 -7.41 12.30 28.61
N LEU A 81 -6.42 11.40 28.61
CA LEU A 81 -6.33 10.27 29.55
C LEU A 81 -5.64 10.65 30.88
N GLY A 82 -5.28 11.92 31.08
CA GLY A 82 -4.60 12.39 32.29
C GLY A 82 -3.14 11.92 32.39
N GLY A 83 -2.56 11.47 31.28
CA GLY A 83 -1.15 11.10 31.19
C GLY A 83 -0.25 12.33 31.36
N LYS A 84 0.87 12.17 32.05
CA LYS A 84 1.99 13.12 31.88
C LYS A 84 2.45 12.94 30.43
N ALA A 85 2.45 14.01 29.62
CA ALA A 85 2.91 14.00 28.24
C ALA A 85 4.13 13.07 28.10
N GLN A 86 3.92 11.87 27.56
CA GLN A 86 5.05 11.00 27.28
C GLN A 86 5.81 11.59 26.09
N SER A 87 7.11 11.31 26.04
CA SER A 87 7.96 11.54 24.87
C SER A 87 7.26 11.06 23.60
N ASN A 88 7.51 11.74 22.46
CA ASN A 88 7.04 11.43 21.11
C ASN A 88 6.53 9.98 20.92
N PRO A 89 5.38 9.79 20.25
CA PRO A 89 4.80 8.46 20.12
C PRO A 89 5.80 7.46 19.54
N THR A 90 5.80 6.26 20.11
CA THR A 90 6.67 5.19 19.64
C THR A 90 6.19 4.76 18.27
N PHE A 91 6.99 5.04 17.25
CA PHE A 91 6.80 4.46 15.93
C PHE A 91 7.43 3.07 15.91
N VAL A 92 6.62 2.05 15.66
CA VAL A 92 7.08 0.66 15.50
C VAL A 92 6.80 0.19 14.08
N GLU A 93 7.63 -0.74 13.61
CA GLU A 93 7.37 -1.42 12.35
C GLU A 93 6.22 -2.42 12.57
N PRO A 94 5.20 -2.43 11.68
CA PRO A 94 4.16 -3.42 11.76
C PRO A 94 4.76 -4.83 11.57
N PRO A 95 4.25 -5.86 12.25
CA PRO A 95 4.67 -7.23 11.98
C PRO A 95 4.39 -7.57 10.51
N PRO A 96 5.20 -8.45 9.88
CA PRO A 96 4.98 -8.85 8.49
C PRO A 96 3.56 -9.41 8.32
N LYS A 97 2.73 -8.74 7.51
CA LYS A 97 1.41 -9.30 7.18
C LYS A 97 1.62 -10.51 6.27
N SER A 98 0.98 -11.64 6.60
CA SER A 98 0.84 -12.74 5.64
C SER A 98 0.12 -12.20 4.41
N LEU A 99 0.78 -12.25 3.26
CA LEU A 99 0.15 -11.91 2.01
C LEU A 99 -1.01 -12.88 1.83
N GLU A 100 -2.25 -12.38 1.89
CA GLU A 100 -3.33 -13.04 1.17
C GLU A 100 -2.81 -13.35 -0.24
N LYS A 101 -3.24 -14.48 -0.83
CA LYS A 101 -2.74 -14.88 -2.16
C LYS A 101 -3.18 -13.86 -3.21
N ILE A 102 -2.42 -12.77 -3.36
CA ILE A 102 -2.63 -11.76 -4.37
C ILE A 102 -2.34 -12.42 -5.71
N ALA A 103 -3.38 -12.45 -6.56
CA ALA A 103 -3.27 -12.98 -7.89
C ALA A 103 -2.18 -12.22 -8.65
N SER A 104 -1.20 -12.96 -9.18
CA SER A 104 -0.12 -12.39 -9.98
C SER A 104 0.32 -13.37 -11.06
N LYS A 105 0.81 -12.83 -12.17
CA LYS A 105 1.29 -13.60 -13.32
C LYS A 105 2.65 -13.09 -13.75
N ILE A 106 3.61 -14.00 -13.85
CA ILE A 106 4.91 -13.74 -14.47
C ILE A 106 4.76 -14.00 -15.97
N ILE A 107 5.24 -13.07 -16.78
CA ILE A 107 5.32 -13.19 -18.23
C ILE A 107 6.75 -13.58 -18.58
N PRO A 108 7.00 -14.80 -19.07
CA PRO A 108 8.35 -15.22 -19.45
C PRO A 108 8.74 -14.63 -20.81
N CYS A 109 10.04 -14.40 -21.01
CA CYS A 109 10.59 -14.12 -22.33
C CYS A 109 10.57 -15.40 -23.19
N PRO A 110 9.99 -15.38 -24.40
CA PRO A 110 9.98 -16.54 -25.30
C PRO A 110 11.38 -17.02 -25.73
N LYS A 111 12.40 -16.13 -25.70
CA LYS A 111 13.77 -16.45 -26.12
C LYS A 111 14.61 -17.10 -25.00
N SER A 112 14.58 -16.53 -23.80
CA SER A 112 15.44 -16.96 -22.68
C SER A 112 14.72 -17.77 -21.61
N GLY A 113 13.38 -17.77 -21.60
CA GLY A 113 12.55 -18.35 -20.53
C GLY A 113 12.58 -17.58 -19.21
N ARG A 114 13.39 -16.53 -19.08
CA ARG A 114 13.49 -15.71 -17.86
C ARG A 114 12.26 -14.82 -17.70
N PRO A 115 11.91 -14.42 -16.47
CA PRO A 115 10.87 -13.41 -16.23
C PRO A 115 11.16 -12.13 -17.04
N ALA A 116 10.18 -11.66 -17.81
CA ALA A 116 10.25 -10.42 -18.58
C ALA A 116 9.32 -9.32 -18.03
N ALA A 117 8.24 -9.71 -17.34
CA ALA A 117 7.32 -8.81 -16.69
C ALA A 117 6.54 -9.51 -15.55
N LEU A 118 6.05 -8.72 -14.61
CA LEU A 118 5.13 -9.15 -13.56
C LEU A 118 3.80 -8.38 -13.67
N LEU A 119 2.70 -9.10 -13.66
CA LEU A 119 1.36 -8.55 -13.56
C LEU A 119 0.78 -8.88 -12.19
N ILE A 120 0.26 -7.88 -11.49
CA ILE A 120 -0.43 -8.02 -10.21
C ILE A 120 -1.89 -7.64 -10.44
N PHE A 121 -2.81 -8.55 -10.12
CA PHE A 121 -4.24 -8.33 -10.29
C PHE A 121 -4.84 -7.85 -8.97
N ALA A 122 -5.34 -6.63 -8.98
CA ALA A 122 -5.88 -5.95 -7.83
C ALA A 122 -7.41 -6.03 -7.81
N ASP A 123 -7.93 -7.25 -7.71
CA ASP A 123 -9.36 -7.58 -7.92
C ASP A 123 -10.33 -6.78 -7.04
N TYR A 124 -9.84 -6.22 -5.92
CA TYR A 124 -10.62 -5.41 -4.98
C TYR A 124 -10.19 -3.94 -4.92
N ALA A 125 -9.32 -3.48 -5.83
CA ALA A 125 -8.95 -2.07 -5.89
C ALA A 125 -10.05 -1.25 -6.58
N GLU A 126 -10.70 -0.38 -5.80
CA GLU A 126 -11.75 0.52 -6.29
C GLU A 126 -11.20 1.90 -6.70
N ASP A 127 -10.03 2.27 -6.18
CA ASP A 127 -9.41 3.58 -6.38
C ASP A 127 -7.88 3.47 -6.54
N VAL A 128 -7.22 4.62 -6.77
CA VAL A 128 -5.76 4.72 -6.89
C VAL A 128 -5.06 4.23 -5.62
N GLY A 129 -5.60 4.57 -4.44
CA GLY A 129 -5.06 4.08 -3.17
C GLY A 129 -5.11 2.56 -3.04
N GLY A 130 -6.14 1.91 -3.60
CA GLY A 130 -6.27 0.45 -3.64
C GLY A 130 -5.16 -0.18 -4.48
N LEU A 131 -4.87 0.37 -5.67
CA LEU A 131 -3.73 -0.06 -6.49
C LEU A 131 -2.40 0.08 -5.73
N GLU A 132 -2.24 1.17 -4.98
CA GLU A 132 -1.06 1.39 -4.14
C GLU A 132 -0.93 0.39 -2.98
N ASP A 133 -2.05 -0.04 -2.40
CA ASP A 133 -2.06 -1.08 -1.36
C ASP A 133 -1.56 -2.42 -1.90
N TYR A 134 -1.99 -2.81 -3.10
CA TYR A 134 -1.49 -4.02 -3.76
C TYR A 134 0.00 -3.91 -4.11
N ALA A 135 0.44 -2.77 -4.62
CA ALA A 135 1.85 -2.51 -4.92
C ALA A 135 2.72 -2.66 -3.67
N ARG A 136 2.26 -2.10 -2.54
CA ARG A 136 2.93 -2.19 -1.24
C ARG A 136 3.01 -3.62 -0.74
N LEU A 137 1.90 -4.36 -0.78
CA LEU A 137 1.87 -5.76 -0.33
C LEU A 137 2.80 -6.63 -1.19
N MET A 138 2.86 -6.37 -2.50
CA MET A 138 3.70 -7.14 -3.41
C MET A 138 5.15 -6.66 -3.50
N TYR A 139 5.54 -5.62 -2.76
CA TYR A 139 6.87 -5.01 -2.86
C TYR A 139 8.03 -6.01 -2.77
N PRO A 140 8.06 -6.96 -1.82
CA PRO A 140 9.15 -7.95 -1.75
C PRO A 140 9.32 -8.75 -3.04
N LYS A 141 8.21 -9.17 -3.67
CA LYS A 141 8.24 -9.91 -4.94
C LYS A 141 8.64 -9.02 -6.11
N ILE A 142 8.26 -7.74 -6.07
CA ILE A 142 8.63 -6.76 -7.11
C ILE A 142 10.15 -6.57 -7.14
N VAL A 143 10.78 -6.38 -5.98
CA VAL A 143 12.25 -6.24 -5.90
C VAL A 143 12.97 -7.56 -6.13
N GLU A 144 12.42 -8.70 -5.70
CA GLU A 144 13.00 -10.02 -5.97
C GLU A 144 13.09 -10.32 -7.48
N LEU A 145 12.03 -10.02 -8.23
CA LEU A 145 12.00 -10.31 -9.67
C LEU A 145 12.73 -9.26 -10.50
N ASP A 146 12.75 -8.00 -10.05
CA ASP A 146 13.42 -6.87 -10.74
C ASP A 146 13.05 -6.77 -12.23
N VAL A 147 11.74 -6.92 -12.52
CA VAL A 147 11.18 -6.83 -13.89
C VAL A 147 10.09 -5.77 -13.94
N PRO A 148 9.84 -5.15 -15.12
CA PRO A 148 8.71 -4.26 -15.31
C PRO A 148 7.42 -4.83 -14.72
N THR A 149 6.80 -4.05 -13.82
CA THR A 149 5.66 -4.52 -13.03
C THR A 149 4.49 -3.55 -13.12
N TRP A 150 3.29 -4.11 -13.29
CA TRP A 150 2.02 -3.37 -13.27
C TRP A 150 1.05 -3.98 -12.27
N VAL A 151 0.32 -3.09 -11.58
CA VAL A 151 -0.88 -3.42 -10.80
C VAL A 151 -2.10 -3.04 -11.65
N ILE A 152 -3.03 -3.98 -11.80
CA ILE A 152 -4.16 -3.87 -12.72
C ILE A 152 -5.46 -3.98 -11.92
N ALA A 153 -6.28 -2.93 -11.94
CA ALA A 153 -7.61 -2.93 -11.34
C ALA A 153 -8.58 -3.80 -12.17
N PRO A 154 -9.76 -4.14 -11.63
CA PRO A 154 -10.82 -4.74 -12.42
C PRO A 154 -11.18 -3.84 -13.61
N PRO A 155 -11.45 -4.42 -14.79
CA PRO A 155 -11.86 -3.64 -15.95
C PRO A 155 -13.27 -3.06 -15.74
N GLU A 156 -13.49 -1.85 -16.22
CA GLU A 156 -14.80 -1.24 -16.31
C GLU A 156 -15.45 -1.58 -17.66
N GLY A 157 -16.64 -2.18 -17.62
CA GLY A 157 -17.38 -2.60 -18.81
C GLY A 157 -17.22 -4.09 -19.14
N THR A 158 -17.59 -4.48 -20.36
CA THR A 158 -17.55 -5.89 -20.81
C THR A 158 -16.85 -6.06 -22.16
N GLY A 159 -16.27 -7.24 -22.37
CA GLY A 159 -15.59 -7.60 -23.62
C GLY A 159 -14.24 -6.92 -23.82
N ARG A 160 -13.74 -6.90 -25.07
CA ARG A 160 -12.40 -6.40 -25.42
C ARG A 160 -12.20 -4.90 -25.23
N ASN A 161 -13.30 -4.14 -25.12
CA ASN A 161 -13.26 -2.71 -24.89
C ASN A 161 -13.28 -2.34 -23.39
N ALA A 162 -13.37 -3.33 -22.50
CA ALA A 162 -13.41 -3.09 -21.07
C ALA A 162 -12.04 -2.63 -20.57
N ALA A 163 -11.91 -1.33 -20.29
CA ALA A 163 -10.63 -0.74 -19.90
C ALA A 163 -10.42 -0.81 -18.39
N ALA A 164 -9.19 -1.10 -17.97
CA ALA A 164 -8.79 -1.15 -16.58
C ALA A 164 -7.88 0.03 -16.23
N ASN A 165 -7.96 0.49 -14.97
CA ASN A 165 -6.94 1.35 -14.40
C ASN A 165 -5.68 0.53 -14.13
N ILE A 166 -4.55 0.99 -14.65
CA ILE A 166 -3.27 0.29 -14.60
C ILE A 166 -2.21 1.23 -14.03
N LEU A 167 -1.54 0.76 -12.98
CA LEU A 167 -0.45 1.45 -12.31
C LEU A 167 0.85 0.71 -12.58
N LYS A 168 1.80 1.37 -13.28
CA LYS A 168 3.17 0.85 -13.39
C LYS A 168 3.94 1.21 -12.14
N VAL A 169 4.54 0.23 -11.48
CA VAL A 169 5.20 0.39 -10.18
C VAL A 169 6.71 0.19 -10.22
N HIS A 170 7.22 -0.49 -11.25
CA HIS A 170 8.64 -0.82 -11.40
C HIS A 170 9.04 -0.85 -12.89
N PRO A 171 10.29 -0.50 -13.27
CA PRO A 171 11.37 0.06 -12.42
C PRO A 171 11.14 1.54 -12.07
N LYS A 172 10.40 2.25 -12.93
CA LYS A 172 9.95 3.62 -12.68
C LYS A 172 8.44 3.61 -12.48
N ARG A 173 8.00 4.15 -11.36
CA ARG A 173 6.58 4.36 -11.08
C ARG A 173 6.02 5.45 -11.98
N GLU A 174 4.89 5.18 -12.61
CA GLU A 174 4.18 6.10 -13.52
C GLU A 174 2.77 6.38 -12.99
N PRO A 175 2.14 7.51 -13.38
CA PRO A 175 0.74 7.76 -13.05
C PRO A 175 -0.18 6.64 -13.55
N VAL A 176 -1.31 6.45 -12.87
CA VAL A 176 -2.36 5.53 -13.32
C VAL A 176 -2.83 5.94 -14.71
N CYS A 177 -2.95 4.95 -15.60
CA CYS A 177 -3.52 5.13 -16.93
C CYS A 177 -4.64 4.10 -17.14
N LYS A 178 -5.61 4.46 -17.99
CA LYS A 178 -6.72 3.58 -18.34
C LYS A 178 -6.46 2.98 -19.71
N LEU A 179 -6.40 1.65 -19.80
CA LEU A 179 -6.11 0.93 -21.04
C LEU A 179 -7.03 -0.26 -21.20
N THR A 180 -7.39 -0.54 -22.45
CA THR A 180 -8.01 -1.80 -22.86
C THR A 180 -6.99 -2.95 -22.84
N PRO A 181 -7.44 -4.22 -22.83
CA PRO A 181 -6.56 -5.37 -22.96
C PRO A 181 -5.65 -5.32 -24.19
N ASP A 182 -6.17 -4.88 -25.34
CA ASP A 182 -5.39 -4.83 -26.59
C ASP A 182 -4.28 -3.77 -26.51
N GLU A 183 -4.59 -2.59 -25.99
CA GLU A 183 -3.58 -1.53 -25.77
C GLU A 183 -2.50 -1.94 -24.77
N PHE A 184 -2.89 -2.62 -23.69
CA PHE A 184 -1.95 -3.11 -22.70
C PHE A 184 -1.06 -4.23 -23.26
N ASN A 185 -1.65 -5.20 -23.98
CA ASN A 185 -0.92 -6.29 -24.61
C ASN A 185 0.12 -5.78 -25.62
N GLN A 186 -0.22 -4.77 -26.43
CA GLN A 186 0.75 -4.15 -27.34
C GLN A 186 1.95 -3.50 -26.64
N ARG A 187 1.77 -3.01 -25.40
CA ARG A 187 2.88 -2.49 -24.58
C ARG A 187 3.71 -3.64 -24.02
N LEU A 188 3.05 -4.68 -23.52
CA LEU A 188 3.71 -5.86 -22.96
C LEU A 188 4.55 -6.59 -24.02
N GLU A 189 4.01 -6.77 -25.23
CA GLU A 189 4.71 -7.42 -26.35
C GLU A 189 6.00 -6.70 -26.72
N ARG A 190 6.00 -5.36 -26.75
CA ARG A 190 7.22 -4.57 -26.99
C ARG A 190 8.29 -4.83 -25.93
N ILE A 191 7.89 -4.79 -24.66
CA ILE A 191 8.80 -5.02 -23.53
C ILE A 191 9.38 -6.44 -23.56
N VAL A 192 8.54 -7.44 -23.87
CA VAL A 192 8.98 -8.84 -24.00
C VAL A 192 9.92 -9.03 -25.19
N ALA A 193 9.68 -8.34 -26.32
CA ALA A 193 10.52 -8.41 -27.51
C ALA A 193 11.91 -7.80 -27.26
N GLU A 194 11.97 -6.70 -26.51
CA GLU A 194 13.18 -5.96 -26.16
C GLU A 194 14.00 -6.61 -25.03
N HIS A 195 13.41 -7.54 -24.26
CA HIS A 195 14.05 -8.15 -23.08
C HIS A 195 15.42 -8.81 -23.33
N CYS A 196 15.63 -9.40 -24.52
CA CYS A 196 16.87 -10.11 -24.88
C CYS A 196 17.66 -9.43 -26.01
N ILE A 197 17.35 -8.17 -26.34
CA ILE A 197 18.14 -7.39 -27.31
C ILE A 197 19.37 -6.84 -26.61
#